data_AF-A0A0F2T9B9-F1
#
_entry.id   AF-A0A0F2T9B9-F1
#
_cell.length_a   1.000
_cell.length_b   1.000
_cell.length_c   1.000
_cell.angle_alpha   90.00
_cell.angle_beta   90.00
_cell.angle_gamma   90.00
#
_symmetry.space_group_name_H-M   'P 1'
#
loop_
_entity.id
_entity.type
_entity.pdbx_description
1 polymer ?
#
loop_
_entity_poly.entity_id
_entity_poly.type
_entity_poly.pdbx_seq_one_letter_code
_entity_poly.pdbx_strand_id
1 'polypeptide(L)'
;MHTVVRGAGALGLAVLLLATATGCQGDHPSAAEPAPSSPATGPSGGGTLAGQQPLDWHGCPPPSAAQGGSGTAPAGDWQCATLKVPLDHAKPDAGTIDLALIRSPAKDEPHRIGSLLFNFGGPGASGVATLPALAGSYASLNSRYDLVSFDPRGVGDSAGVRCLDDAATDADAAVDDTPGDPAAVKALDESNARFTAACERNSGRVLPYVDTESAARDIDLLRQALGDQKLSYFGISYGTQLGGVYAHLFPEQVGRMVLDSVVDPTKDPQQSALGQAQGFQLALEDFMKACAAQAAAACPTGAGGADGTAKVSELLRKAEQSPLPTADGRKLTGSLAVTGIAGALYSQETWPALATGLTEAMEQGSGDTLLKLADSLRGRDAQGHYSNLGAANRAIGCADARQRYSDQDVQQQLPNFRAASPVFGEFTAWGLTGCTGWPVAGKTDHPEVAAPGAAPILVVGTTGDPATPVEGARAMAQQLGAGVGVTVTLQGEGHGGYNTGNPCLKQAVDGYLLDGRAPADGTVCS
;
A
#
# COMPACT_ATOMS: atom_id res chain seq x y z
N MET A 1 -42.46 10.61 -7.89
CA MET A 1 -42.23 10.87 -9.33
C MET A 1 -41.90 12.34 -9.51
N HIS A 2 -40.69 12.69 -9.94
CA HIS A 2 -40.43 13.95 -10.66
C HIS A 2 -39.14 13.79 -11.45
N THR A 3 -39.26 13.78 -12.78
CA THR A 3 -38.15 13.67 -13.73
C THR A 3 -37.96 15.01 -14.42
N VAL A 4 -36.73 15.54 -14.44
CA VAL A 4 -36.33 16.63 -15.35
C VAL A 4 -34.96 16.28 -15.92
N VAL A 5 -34.72 16.64 -17.18
CA VAL A 5 -33.60 16.16 -18.02
C VAL A 5 -32.81 17.32 -18.61
N ARG A 6 -31.48 17.11 -18.71
CA ARG A 6 -30.45 17.77 -19.55
C ARG A 6 -30.81 19.01 -20.40
N GLY A 7 -29.97 20.04 -20.27
CA GLY A 7 -29.50 20.97 -21.32
C GLY A 7 -28.17 21.57 -20.82
N ALA A 8 -27.08 21.77 -21.58
CA ALA A 8 -26.92 22.33 -22.94
C ALA A 8 -27.54 23.73 -23.06
N GLY A 9 -26.85 24.79 -23.51
CA GLY A 9 -25.46 24.93 -24.00
C GLY A 9 -25.42 26.04 -25.07
N ALA A 10 -24.45 26.96 -25.05
CA ALA A 10 -24.45 28.14 -25.94
C ALA A 10 -23.03 28.61 -26.33
N LEU A 11 -22.90 29.18 -27.53
CA LEU A 11 -21.63 29.67 -28.13
C LEU A 11 -21.52 31.20 -28.07
N GLY A 12 -20.28 31.73 -28.18
CA GLY A 12 -20.02 33.17 -28.36
C GLY A 12 -18.62 33.47 -28.92
N LEU A 13 -18.55 33.87 -30.20
CA LEU A 13 -17.39 34.40 -30.93
C LEU A 13 -16.97 35.80 -30.39
N ALA A 14 -15.81 36.42 -30.71
CA ALA A 14 -14.48 36.05 -31.24
C ALA A 14 -13.61 37.35 -31.33
N VAL A 15 -12.34 37.29 -31.78
CA VAL A 15 -11.66 38.20 -32.77
C VAL A 15 -10.12 38.02 -32.76
N LEU A 16 -9.46 38.27 -33.90
CA LEU A 16 -8.02 38.07 -34.19
C LEU A 16 -7.18 39.36 -34.08
N LEU A 17 -5.85 39.21 -33.95
CA LEU A 17 -4.72 39.91 -34.64
C LEU A 17 -3.40 39.20 -34.19
N LEU A 18 -2.50 38.61 -35.01
CA LEU A 18 -1.63 39.10 -36.10
C LEU A 18 -0.68 40.24 -35.63
N ALA A 19 0.67 40.22 -35.77
CA ALA A 19 1.68 39.21 -36.21
C ALA A 19 3.09 39.65 -35.62
N THR A 20 4.34 39.24 -35.95
CA THR A 20 5.04 38.62 -37.12
C THR A 20 6.37 37.90 -36.74
N ALA A 21 6.95 37.14 -37.70
CA ALA A 21 8.37 36.96 -38.13
C ALA A 21 9.53 37.74 -37.43
N THR A 22 10.84 37.33 -37.40
CA THR A 22 11.65 36.19 -37.94
C THR A 22 13.10 36.24 -37.39
N GLY A 23 13.89 35.15 -37.44
CA GLY A 23 15.36 35.17 -37.24
C GLY A 23 16.06 33.79 -37.37
N CYS A 24 17.32 33.74 -37.86
CA CYS A 24 18.09 32.50 -38.15
C CYS A 24 19.60 32.63 -37.80
N GLN A 25 20.34 31.51 -37.85
CA GLN A 25 21.80 31.32 -37.61
C GLN A 25 22.30 31.59 -36.16
N GLY A 26 23.40 30.99 -35.68
CA GLY A 26 24.21 29.91 -36.28
C GLY A 26 25.55 29.60 -35.54
N ASP A 27 25.97 28.33 -35.63
CA ASP A 27 27.34 27.78 -35.66
C ASP A 27 28.38 27.95 -34.50
N HIS A 28 28.61 26.80 -33.84
CA HIS A 28 29.93 26.15 -33.63
C HIS A 28 30.89 26.54 -32.47
N PRO A 29 31.85 25.64 -32.08
CA PRO A 29 32.30 25.49 -30.68
C PRO A 29 33.76 25.92 -30.40
N SER A 30 34.16 25.79 -29.13
CA SER A 30 35.57 25.78 -28.67
C SER A 30 35.85 24.51 -27.85
N ALA A 31 37.12 24.11 -27.69
CA ALA A 31 37.51 22.80 -27.15
C ALA A 31 38.81 22.82 -26.31
N ALA A 32 38.93 21.83 -25.40
CA ALA A 32 40.10 21.49 -24.58
C ALA A 32 40.48 22.52 -23.47
N GLU A 33 41.24 22.20 -22.42
CA GLU A 33 42.04 20.99 -22.11
C GLU A 33 41.88 20.53 -20.60
N PRO A 34 42.80 19.84 -19.87
CA PRO A 34 42.45 18.57 -19.22
C PRO A 34 42.34 18.55 -17.68
N ALA A 35 42.00 17.37 -17.12
CA ALA A 35 41.61 17.11 -15.73
C ALA A 35 42.75 16.89 -14.71
N PRO A 36 42.40 16.63 -13.43
CA PRO A 36 42.91 15.42 -12.78
C PRO A 36 41.83 14.51 -12.12
N SER A 37 41.99 13.21 -12.39
CA SER A 37 41.45 11.99 -11.74
C SER A 37 40.52 12.06 -10.50
N SER A 38 39.36 11.41 -10.60
CA SER A 38 38.48 10.98 -9.50
C SER A 38 38.96 9.66 -8.82
N PRO A 39 38.50 9.35 -7.59
CA PRO A 39 38.38 7.97 -7.11
C PRO A 39 37.19 7.26 -7.77
N ALA A 40 37.19 5.92 -7.74
CA ALA A 40 36.36 5.08 -8.60
C ALA A 40 34.84 5.18 -8.37
N THR A 41 34.08 5.32 -9.46
CA THR A 41 32.66 4.94 -9.53
C THR A 41 32.51 3.42 -9.53
N GLY A 42 31.45 2.92 -8.88
CA GLY A 42 31.03 1.53 -9.02
C GLY A 42 30.50 1.23 -10.43
N PRO A 43 30.50 -0.05 -10.87
CA PRO A 43 30.06 -0.40 -12.22
C PRO A 43 28.55 -0.20 -12.39
N SER A 44 28.16 0.72 -13.28
CA SER A 44 26.80 0.91 -13.77
C SER A 44 26.36 -0.23 -14.71
N GLY A 45 26.33 -1.45 -14.17
CA GLY A 45 26.07 -2.71 -14.89
C GLY A 45 24.60 -3.06 -15.13
N GLY A 46 23.71 -2.06 -15.20
CA GLY A 46 22.29 -2.27 -15.53
C GLY A 46 22.11 -2.59 -17.02
N GLY A 47 22.25 -3.87 -17.38
CA GLY A 47 22.35 -4.30 -18.77
C GLY A 47 21.08 -4.09 -19.60
N THR A 48 21.17 -3.20 -20.61
CA THR A 48 20.58 -3.23 -21.98
C THR A 48 19.10 -3.53 -22.24
N LEU A 49 18.32 -4.09 -21.31
CA LEU A 49 16.98 -4.62 -21.60
C LEU A 49 15.87 -3.57 -21.51
N ALA A 50 15.86 -2.68 -20.51
CA ALA A 50 14.73 -1.76 -20.28
C ALA A 50 14.88 -0.39 -20.94
N GLY A 51 16.08 0.22 -20.92
CA GLY A 51 16.34 1.57 -21.44
C GLY A 51 16.16 1.75 -22.97
N GLN A 52 15.65 0.74 -23.66
CA GLN A 52 15.26 0.75 -25.09
C GLN A 52 13.94 0.00 -25.35
N GLN A 53 13.15 -0.38 -24.32
CA GLN A 53 11.83 -0.99 -24.51
C GLN A 53 10.75 0.10 -24.66
N PRO A 54 10.17 0.31 -25.86
CA PRO A 54 8.97 1.14 -25.97
C PRO A 54 7.78 0.42 -25.34
N LEU A 55 7.05 1.13 -24.48
CA LEU A 55 5.81 0.64 -23.88
C LEU A 55 4.68 0.71 -24.93
N ASP A 56 4.14 -0.45 -25.32
CA ASP A 56 3.00 -0.56 -26.23
C ASP A 56 1.69 -0.28 -25.49
N TRP A 57 1.34 1.01 -25.39
CA TRP A 57 0.17 1.49 -24.66
C TRP A 57 -1.14 1.22 -25.42
N HIS A 58 -1.95 0.32 -24.89
CA HIS A 58 -3.28 -0.03 -25.41
C HIS A 58 -4.39 0.32 -24.40
N GLY A 59 -5.66 0.23 -24.81
CA GLY A 59 -6.79 0.40 -23.88
C GLY A 59 -6.79 -0.70 -22.81
N CYS A 60 -7.09 -0.34 -21.56
CA CYS A 60 -7.08 -1.29 -20.44
C CYS A 60 -8.23 -2.32 -20.52
N PRO A 61 -7.97 -3.61 -20.24
CA PRO A 61 -9.02 -4.60 -19.98
C PRO A 61 -9.67 -4.36 -18.60
N PRO A 62 -10.74 -5.11 -18.25
CA PRO A 62 -11.13 -5.30 -16.87
C PRO A 62 -9.96 -5.91 -16.06
N PRO A 63 -9.76 -5.52 -14.79
CA PRO A 63 -8.78 -6.15 -13.91
C PRO A 63 -8.97 -7.68 -13.82
N SER A 64 -7.87 -8.41 -13.69
CA SER A 64 -7.90 -9.86 -13.49
C SER A 64 -8.37 -10.23 -12.08
N ALA A 65 -8.76 -11.49 -11.88
CA ALA A 65 -9.07 -11.99 -10.53
C ALA A 65 -7.89 -11.80 -9.57
N ALA A 66 -6.64 -12.00 -10.04
CA ALA A 66 -5.44 -11.82 -9.23
C ALA A 66 -5.22 -10.35 -8.82
N GLN A 67 -5.64 -9.39 -9.65
CA GLN A 67 -5.61 -7.96 -9.35
C GLN A 67 -6.74 -7.51 -8.42
N GLY A 68 -7.92 -8.14 -8.54
CA GLY A 68 -9.13 -7.77 -7.82
C GLY A 68 -9.76 -6.47 -8.33
N GLY A 69 -10.52 -5.79 -7.47
CA GLY A 69 -11.26 -4.58 -7.83
C GLY A 69 -12.66 -4.89 -8.38
N SER A 70 -13.20 -4.01 -9.22
CA SER A 70 -14.63 -4.01 -9.60
C SER A 70 -15.03 -4.98 -10.72
N GLY A 71 -14.09 -5.73 -11.30
CA GLY A 71 -14.34 -6.60 -12.47
C GLY A 71 -14.75 -5.84 -13.75
N THR A 72 -14.59 -4.51 -13.79
CA THR A 72 -14.93 -3.65 -14.93
C THR A 72 -13.71 -2.91 -15.45
N ALA A 73 -13.60 -2.76 -16.77
CA ALA A 73 -12.55 -1.94 -17.37
C ALA A 73 -12.65 -0.48 -16.87
N PRO A 74 -11.52 0.19 -16.59
CA PRO A 74 -11.53 1.56 -16.07
C PRO A 74 -12.05 2.54 -17.12
N ALA A 75 -12.94 3.44 -16.72
CA ALA A 75 -13.63 4.35 -17.64
C ALA A 75 -12.80 5.60 -17.98
N GLY A 76 -12.79 5.97 -19.26
CA GLY A 76 -11.99 7.08 -19.81
C GLY A 76 -10.73 6.59 -20.53
N ASP A 77 -9.81 7.52 -20.81
CA ASP A 77 -8.63 7.28 -21.66
C ASP A 77 -7.48 6.57 -20.91
N TRP A 78 -7.81 5.53 -20.14
CA TRP A 78 -6.84 4.70 -19.42
C TRP A 78 -6.08 3.80 -20.37
N GLN A 79 -4.75 3.86 -20.26
CA GLN A 79 -3.82 3.09 -21.06
C GLN A 79 -3.14 2.06 -20.18
N CYS A 80 -3.05 0.83 -20.66
CA CYS A 80 -2.32 -0.26 -20.04
C CYS A 80 -1.17 -0.70 -20.96
N ALA A 81 -0.10 -1.21 -20.37
CA ALA A 81 1.08 -1.70 -21.07
C ALA A 81 1.80 -2.75 -20.22
N THR A 82 2.81 -3.41 -20.80
CA THR A 82 3.64 -4.40 -20.11
C THR A 82 5.12 -4.07 -20.28
N LEU A 83 5.89 -4.14 -19.18
CA LEU A 83 7.34 -4.00 -19.18
C LEU A 83 8.02 -5.35 -18.89
N LYS A 84 9.04 -5.73 -19.67
CA LYS A 84 9.83 -6.95 -19.40
C LYS A 84 11.06 -6.62 -18.55
N VAL A 85 11.11 -7.18 -17.35
CA VAL A 85 12.22 -7.04 -16.40
C VAL A 85 12.88 -8.40 -16.12
N PRO A 86 14.15 -8.43 -15.67
CA PRO A 86 14.77 -9.64 -15.14
C PRO A 86 13.96 -10.30 -14.02
N LEU A 87 13.84 -11.63 -14.04
CA LEU A 87 13.41 -12.38 -12.86
C LEU A 87 14.44 -12.19 -11.74
N ASP A 88 15.72 -12.44 -12.05
CA ASP A 88 16.87 -12.26 -11.17
C ASP A 88 17.70 -11.05 -11.65
N HIS A 89 17.69 -9.95 -10.90
CA HIS A 89 18.49 -8.75 -11.23
C HIS A 89 20.01 -8.98 -11.17
N ALA A 90 20.47 -10.01 -10.47
CA ALA A 90 21.88 -10.41 -10.47
C ALA A 90 22.25 -11.33 -11.67
N LYS A 91 21.25 -11.80 -12.43
CA LYS A 91 21.41 -12.66 -13.62
C LYS A 91 20.40 -12.29 -14.71
N PRO A 92 20.51 -11.09 -15.34
CA PRO A 92 19.49 -10.58 -16.26
C PRO A 92 19.15 -11.51 -17.43
N ASP A 93 20.11 -12.29 -17.92
CA ASP A 93 19.92 -13.24 -19.03
C ASP A 93 19.27 -14.58 -18.60
N ALA A 94 19.08 -14.83 -17.30
CA ALA A 94 18.51 -16.10 -16.79
C ALA A 94 16.99 -16.22 -17.02
N GLY A 95 16.35 -15.16 -17.49
CA GLY A 95 14.93 -15.12 -17.86
C GLY A 95 14.20 -13.94 -17.23
N THR A 96 13.07 -13.59 -17.82
CA THR A 96 12.27 -12.40 -17.44
C THR A 96 10.98 -12.75 -16.70
N ILE A 97 10.37 -11.71 -16.17
CA ILE A 97 8.94 -11.61 -15.88
C ILE A 97 8.37 -10.39 -16.62
N ASP A 98 7.05 -10.41 -16.80
CA ASP A 98 6.27 -9.27 -17.28
C ASP A 98 5.73 -8.49 -16.09
N LEU A 99 5.72 -7.16 -16.18
CA LEU A 99 5.08 -6.26 -15.20
C LEU A 99 3.89 -5.54 -15.84
N ALA A 100 2.72 -5.63 -15.22
CA ALA A 100 1.52 -4.93 -15.66
C ALA A 100 1.55 -3.45 -15.22
N LEU A 101 1.30 -2.55 -16.18
CA LEU A 101 1.32 -1.09 -15.99
C LEU A 101 -0.04 -0.48 -16.33
N ILE A 102 -0.38 0.64 -15.67
CA ILE A 102 -1.54 1.48 -16.00
C ILE A 102 -1.17 2.96 -15.98
N ARG A 103 -1.81 3.76 -16.86
CA ARG A 103 -1.62 5.21 -16.98
C ARG A 103 -2.93 5.95 -17.30
N SER A 104 -3.15 7.08 -16.62
CA SER A 104 -4.02 8.18 -17.09
C SER A 104 -3.11 9.33 -17.55
N PRO A 105 -3.09 9.70 -18.84
CA PRO A 105 -2.29 10.82 -19.34
C PRO A 105 -2.61 12.15 -18.64
N ALA A 106 -1.62 13.06 -18.57
CA ALA A 106 -1.81 14.43 -18.10
C ALA A 106 -2.91 15.17 -18.89
N LYS A 107 -3.68 16.05 -18.23
CA LYS A 107 -4.77 16.79 -18.88
C LYS A 107 -4.33 18.11 -19.54
N ASP A 108 -3.15 18.61 -19.20
CA ASP A 108 -2.47 19.75 -19.81
C ASP A 108 -1.14 19.28 -20.42
N GLU A 109 -1.21 18.51 -21.52
CA GLU A 109 -0.04 17.95 -22.21
C GLU A 109 1.07 19.00 -22.52
N PRO A 110 0.76 20.24 -22.98
CA PRO A 110 1.77 21.28 -23.19
C PRO A 110 2.58 21.68 -21.95
N HIS A 111 2.06 21.42 -20.75
CA HIS A 111 2.72 21.73 -19.47
C HIS A 111 2.99 20.48 -18.62
N ARG A 112 3.01 19.29 -19.24
CA ARG A 112 3.32 18.00 -18.59
C ARG A 112 4.71 18.04 -17.91
N ILE A 113 4.74 17.69 -16.62
CA ILE A 113 5.97 17.62 -15.79
C ILE A 113 6.72 16.30 -16.02
N GLY A 114 5.98 15.19 -16.13
CA GLY A 114 6.54 13.83 -16.14
C GLY A 114 5.45 12.79 -15.88
N SER A 115 5.85 11.58 -15.50
CA SER A 115 4.98 10.59 -14.84
C SER A 115 5.08 10.71 -13.33
N LEU A 116 3.97 10.55 -12.62
CA LEU A 116 3.92 10.34 -11.18
C LEU A 116 3.57 8.89 -10.91
N LEU A 117 4.53 8.13 -10.41
CA LEU A 117 4.38 6.69 -10.16
C LEU A 117 3.80 6.44 -8.75
N PHE A 118 2.64 5.79 -8.70
CA PHE A 118 1.96 5.42 -7.45
C PHE A 118 2.26 3.98 -7.05
N ASN A 119 2.43 3.75 -5.75
CA ASN A 119 2.27 2.42 -5.14
C ASN A 119 1.43 2.54 -3.86
N PHE A 120 0.38 1.73 -3.76
CA PHE A 120 -0.61 1.79 -2.67
C PHE A 120 -0.31 0.84 -1.50
N GLY A 121 0.86 0.18 -1.52
CA GLY A 121 1.32 -0.64 -0.42
C GLY A 121 0.74 -2.06 -0.37
N GLY A 122 0.22 -2.42 0.81
CA GLY A 122 -0.04 -3.81 1.20
C GLY A 122 1.09 -4.36 2.08
N PRO A 123 2.17 -4.98 1.56
CA PRO A 123 2.43 -5.31 0.15
C PRO A 123 1.36 -6.22 -0.46
N GLY A 124 1.31 -6.30 -1.79
CA GLY A 124 0.36 -7.15 -2.52
C GLY A 124 -0.87 -6.45 -3.09
N ALA A 125 -1.03 -5.13 -2.91
CA ALA A 125 -2.11 -4.40 -3.56
C ALA A 125 -1.79 -4.15 -5.05
N SER A 126 -2.74 -4.46 -5.95
CA SER A 126 -2.60 -4.18 -7.39
C SER A 126 -2.67 -2.69 -7.67
N GLY A 127 -1.55 -2.08 -8.07
CA GLY A 127 -1.53 -0.69 -8.52
C GLY A 127 -2.38 -0.47 -9.77
N VAL A 128 -2.50 -1.50 -10.62
CA VAL A 128 -3.35 -1.49 -11.81
C VAL A 128 -4.84 -1.39 -11.46
N ALA A 129 -5.32 -2.13 -10.45
CA ALA A 129 -6.70 -2.04 -10.00
C ALA A 129 -6.98 -0.80 -9.12
N THR A 130 -6.03 -0.40 -8.25
CA THR A 130 -6.26 0.66 -7.25
C THR A 130 -6.19 2.08 -7.84
N LEU A 131 -5.27 2.38 -8.76
CA LEU A 131 -5.12 3.76 -9.27
C LEU A 131 -6.40 4.30 -9.94
N PRO A 132 -7.12 3.56 -10.81
CA PRO A 132 -8.37 4.05 -11.40
C PRO A 132 -9.48 4.28 -10.37
N ALA A 133 -9.56 3.46 -9.32
CA ALA A 133 -10.57 3.60 -8.28
C ALA A 133 -10.38 4.88 -7.44
N LEU A 134 -9.12 5.29 -7.22
CA LEU A 134 -8.77 6.47 -6.41
C LEU A 134 -8.46 7.73 -7.25
N ALA A 135 -8.51 7.65 -8.59
CA ALA A 135 -8.06 8.70 -9.51
C ALA A 135 -8.69 10.09 -9.26
N GLY A 136 -9.93 10.15 -8.76
CA GLY A 136 -10.60 11.40 -8.39
C GLY A 136 -9.84 12.22 -7.34
N SER A 137 -9.22 11.56 -6.36
CA SER A 137 -8.43 12.19 -5.29
C SER A 137 -7.14 12.86 -5.80
N TYR A 138 -6.67 12.43 -6.97
CA TYR A 138 -5.43 12.87 -7.62
C TYR A 138 -5.68 13.77 -8.84
N ALA A 139 -6.92 14.24 -9.08
CA ALA A 139 -7.28 15.06 -10.23
C ALA A 139 -6.44 16.36 -10.35
N SER A 140 -6.05 16.95 -9.21
CA SER A 140 -5.12 18.09 -9.15
C SER A 140 -3.75 17.73 -9.75
N LEU A 141 -3.19 16.58 -9.36
CA LEU A 141 -1.90 16.07 -9.85
C LEU A 141 -1.98 15.71 -11.34
N ASN A 142 -3.08 15.10 -11.79
CA ASN A 142 -3.29 14.73 -13.20
C ASN A 142 -3.46 15.93 -14.14
N SER A 143 -3.51 17.17 -13.62
CA SER A 143 -3.38 18.36 -14.48
C SER A 143 -2.09 18.32 -15.30
N ARG A 144 -0.94 18.08 -14.64
CA ARG A 144 0.40 18.12 -15.25
C ARG A 144 1.20 16.82 -15.14
N TYR A 145 0.70 15.80 -14.44
CA TYR A 145 1.31 14.47 -14.42
C TYR A 145 0.49 13.44 -15.19
N ASP A 146 1.18 12.56 -15.92
CA ASP A 146 0.63 11.23 -16.17
C ASP A 146 0.53 10.53 -14.81
N LEU A 147 -0.67 10.15 -14.37
CA LEU A 147 -0.79 9.25 -13.20
C LEU A 147 -0.45 7.85 -13.69
N VAL A 148 0.61 7.24 -13.15
CA VAL A 148 1.06 5.90 -13.52
C VAL A 148 1.05 5.01 -12.28
N SER A 149 0.66 3.75 -12.42
CA SER A 149 0.91 2.73 -11.41
C SER A 149 1.22 1.39 -12.07
N PHE A 150 1.64 0.44 -11.26
CA PHE A 150 2.06 -0.89 -11.69
C PHE A 150 1.73 -1.91 -10.62
N ASP A 151 1.58 -3.17 -11.03
CA ASP A 151 1.61 -4.28 -10.10
C ASP A 151 3.09 -4.63 -9.85
N PRO A 152 3.60 -4.62 -8.60
CA PRO A 152 4.95 -5.09 -8.32
C PRO A 152 5.13 -6.56 -8.66
N ARG A 153 6.38 -6.99 -8.86
CA ARG A 153 6.72 -8.41 -9.05
C ARG A 153 6.08 -9.32 -7.97
N GLY A 154 5.37 -10.35 -8.40
CA GLY A 154 4.60 -11.24 -7.53
C GLY A 154 3.20 -10.76 -7.15
N VAL A 155 2.77 -9.58 -7.60
CA VAL A 155 1.44 -9.00 -7.38
C VAL A 155 0.62 -9.03 -8.67
N GLY A 156 -0.69 -9.23 -8.57
CA GLY A 156 -1.63 -9.12 -9.70
C GLY A 156 -1.19 -9.95 -10.91
N ASP A 157 -1.09 -9.31 -12.07
CA ASP A 157 -0.66 -9.96 -13.31
C ASP A 157 0.87 -9.95 -13.50
N SER A 158 1.63 -9.27 -12.63
CA SER A 158 3.10 -9.17 -12.65
C SER A 158 3.79 -10.43 -12.12
N ALA A 159 3.56 -11.56 -12.80
CA ALA A 159 3.96 -12.90 -12.36
C ALA A 159 3.41 -13.25 -10.95
N GLY A 160 2.14 -12.92 -10.69
CA GLY A 160 1.46 -13.04 -9.42
C GLY A 160 1.71 -14.35 -8.64
N VAL A 161 2.10 -14.22 -7.37
CA VAL A 161 2.20 -15.33 -6.43
C VAL A 161 0.82 -15.93 -6.22
N ARG A 162 0.72 -17.24 -6.45
CA ARG A 162 -0.44 -18.09 -6.15
C ARG A 162 -0.05 -19.11 -5.09
N CYS A 163 -0.92 -19.32 -4.11
CA CYS A 163 -0.70 -20.23 -3.00
C CYS A 163 -1.86 -21.23 -2.93
N LEU A 164 -2.87 -20.95 -2.10
CA LEU A 164 -4.13 -21.68 -2.05
C LEU A 164 -5.06 -21.28 -3.23
N ASP A 165 -6.14 -22.03 -3.41
CA ASP A 165 -7.29 -21.63 -4.24
C ASP A 165 -8.37 -20.94 -3.38
N ASP A 166 -9.44 -20.41 -3.99
CA ASP A 166 -10.49 -19.66 -3.29
C ASP A 166 -11.10 -20.43 -2.12
N ALA A 167 -11.47 -21.69 -2.33
CA ALA A 167 -12.13 -22.52 -1.33
C ALA A 167 -11.18 -22.93 -0.19
N ALA A 168 -9.91 -23.20 -0.50
CA ALA A 168 -8.89 -23.39 0.51
C ALA A 168 -8.54 -22.09 1.26
N THR A 169 -8.72 -20.92 0.64
CA THR A 169 -8.48 -19.60 1.26
C THR A 169 -9.62 -19.18 2.19
N ASP A 170 -10.89 -19.45 1.86
CA ASP A 170 -12.00 -19.33 2.82
C ASP A 170 -11.82 -20.28 4.02
N ALA A 171 -11.31 -21.49 3.79
CA ALA A 171 -11.04 -22.45 4.87
C ALA A 171 -9.85 -22.03 5.76
N ASP A 172 -8.79 -21.48 5.18
CA ASP A 172 -7.64 -20.90 5.91
C ASP A 172 -8.03 -19.63 6.69
N ALA A 173 -8.93 -18.81 6.14
CA ALA A 173 -9.49 -17.63 6.80
C ALA A 173 -10.41 -17.94 8.00
N ALA A 174 -10.82 -19.19 8.15
CA ALA A 174 -11.70 -19.67 9.23
C ALA A 174 -10.96 -20.43 10.34
N VAL A 175 -9.62 -20.46 10.31
CA VAL A 175 -8.76 -20.98 11.39
C VAL A 175 -8.53 -19.88 12.44
N ASP A 176 -8.58 -20.26 13.72
CA ASP A 176 -8.28 -19.37 14.86
C ASP A 176 -6.83 -18.84 14.77
N ASP A 177 -6.70 -17.55 14.48
CA ASP A 177 -5.45 -16.78 14.49
C ASP A 177 -5.17 -16.10 15.85
N THR A 178 -5.96 -16.43 16.87
CA THR A 178 -5.77 -16.05 18.28
C THR A 178 -5.68 -17.27 19.23
N PRO A 179 -4.95 -18.35 18.88
CA PRO A 179 -5.11 -19.68 19.48
C PRO A 179 -4.91 -19.72 21.00
N GLY A 180 -6.03 -19.96 21.70
CA GLY A 180 -6.10 -20.00 23.16
C GLY A 180 -5.61 -21.30 23.82
N ASP A 181 -5.42 -22.38 23.06
CA ASP A 181 -4.97 -23.69 23.57
C ASP A 181 -4.03 -24.45 22.59
N PRO A 182 -3.32 -25.51 23.03
CA PRO A 182 -2.36 -26.22 22.20
C PRO A 182 -2.94 -26.97 20.99
N ALA A 183 -4.24 -27.23 20.94
CA ALA A 183 -4.90 -27.80 19.77
C ALA A 183 -5.20 -26.71 18.72
N ALA A 184 -5.57 -25.50 19.17
CA ALA A 184 -5.72 -24.33 18.31
C ALA A 184 -4.37 -23.90 17.71
N VAL A 185 -3.29 -23.83 18.50
CA VAL A 185 -1.93 -23.51 18.01
C VAL A 185 -1.53 -24.48 16.90
N LYS A 186 -1.69 -25.79 17.15
CA LYS A 186 -1.40 -26.83 16.16
C LYS A 186 -2.26 -26.71 14.89
N ALA A 187 -3.49 -26.19 14.98
CA ALA A 187 -4.34 -25.98 13.80
C ALA A 187 -3.85 -24.80 12.94
N LEU A 188 -3.37 -23.72 13.58
CA LEU A 188 -2.71 -22.58 12.95
C LEU A 188 -1.39 -23.00 12.29
N ASP A 189 -0.55 -23.78 12.97
CA ASP A 189 0.69 -24.35 12.43
C ASP A 189 0.45 -25.16 11.15
N GLU A 190 -0.54 -26.06 11.19
CA GLU A 190 -0.92 -26.84 10.03
C GLU A 190 -1.46 -25.96 8.89
N SER A 191 -2.07 -24.81 9.18
CA SER A 191 -2.50 -23.87 8.13
C SER A 191 -1.34 -23.09 7.53
N ASN A 192 -0.44 -22.55 8.35
CA ASN A 192 0.80 -21.93 7.88
C ASN A 192 1.64 -22.91 7.04
N ALA A 193 1.72 -24.19 7.42
CA ALA A 193 2.37 -25.24 6.64
C ALA A 193 1.62 -25.57 5.32
N ARG A 194 0.28 -25.70 5.35
CA ARG A 194 -0.55 -25.90 4.15
C ARG A 194 -0.35 -24.77 3.14
N PHE A 195 -0.44 -23.52 3.61
CA PHE A 195 -0.29 -22.30 2.83
C PHE A 195 1.11 -22.22 2.20
N THR A 196 2.16 -22.35 3.03
CA THR A 196 3.56 -22.26 2.61
C THR A 196 3.89 -23.31 1.54
N ALA A 197 3.51 -24.57 1.78
CA ALA A 197 3.74 -25.65 0.80
C ALA A 197 2.93 -25.44 -0.50
N ALA A 198 1.78 -24.74 -0.44
CA ALA A 198 1.03 -24.37 -1.64
C ALA A 198 1.71 -23.25 -2.43
N CYS A 199 2.23 -22.22 -1.76
CA CYS A 199 3.06 -21.19 -2.38
C CYS A 199 4.31 -21.78 -3.06
N GLU A 200 5.00 -22.71 -2.40
CA GLU A 200 6.18 -23.37 -2.96
C GLU A 200 5.85 -24.12 -4.26
N ARG A 201 4.83 -24.99 -4.22
CA ARG A 201 4.37 -25.75 -5.40
C ARG A 201 3.93 -24.86 -6.56
N ASN A 202 3.19 -23.80 -6.28
CA ASN A 202 2.51 -23.00 -7.31
C ASN A 202 3.33 -21.79 -7.80
N SER A 203 4.31 -21.32 -7.00
CA SER A 203 5.05 -20.07 -7.23
C SER A 203 6.56 -20.15 -6.99
N GLY A 204 7.15 -21.31 -6.64
CA GLY A 204 8.56 -21.45 -6.23
C GLY A 204 9.62 -20.91 -7.22
N ARG A 205 9.30 -20.73 -8.51
CA ARG A 205 10.17 -20.03 -9.48
C ARG A 205 10.34 -18.54 -9.16
N VAL A 206 9.32 -17.91 -8.57
CA VAL A 206 9.20 -16.46 -8.40
C VAL A 206 9.48 -16.03 -6.95
N LEU A 207 9.10 -16.86 -5.96
CA LEU A 207 9.30 -16.55 -4.52
C LEU A 207 10.70 -16.04 -4.13
N PRO A 208 11.83 -16.53 -4.69
CA PRO A 208 13.16 -16.04 -4.31
C PRO A 208 13.48 -14.59 -4.73
N TYR A 209 12.58 -13.93 -5.46
CA TYR A 209 12.87 -12.67 -6.15
C TYR A 209 11.80 -11.58 -5.97
N VAL A 210 10.75 -11.78 -5.15
CA VAL A 210 9.62 -10.84 -4.97
C VAL A 210 9.89 -9.69 -4.00
N ASP A 211 11.06 -9.67 -3.37
CA ASP A 211 11.44 -8.72 -2.33
C ASP A 211 11.43 -7.23 -2.79
N THR A 212 11.35 -6.32 -1.81
CA THR A 212 11.35 -4.86 -2.00
C THR A 212 12.57 -4.40 -2.80
N GLU A 213 13.75 -4.95 -2.55
CA GLU A 213 15.02 -4.56 -3.18
C GLU A 213 15.01 -4.88 -4.70
N SER A 214 14.37 -5.97 -5.08
CA SER A 214 14.15 -6.39 -6.47
C SER A 214 13.04 -5.56 -7.13
N ALA A 215 11.96 -5.25 -6.42
CA ALA A 215 10.90 -4.37 -6.90
C ALA A 215 11.36 -2.90 -7.08
N ALA A 216 12.28 -2.41 -6.22
CA ALA A 216 12.86 -1.08 -6.35
C ALA A 216 13.74 -0.96 -7.61
N ARG A 217 14.42 -2.04 -8.04
CA ARG A 217 15.13 -2.07 -9.33
C ARG A 217 14.17 -2.06 -10.52
N ASP A 218 13.02 -2.73 -10.41
CA ASP A 218 11.97 -2.65 -11.43
C ASP A 218 11.46 -1.21 -11.62
N ILE A 219 11.36 -0.43 -10.54
CA ILE A 219 10.97 0.99 -10.61
C ILE A 219 11.98 1.82 -11.43
N ASP A 220 13.29 1.57 -11.34
CA ASP A 220 14.25 2.31 -12.18
C ASP A 220 14.14 1.91 -13.66
N LEU A 221 13.93 0.62 -13.95
CA LEU A 221 13.65 0.15 -15.31
C LEU A 221 12.35 0.77 -15.87
N LEU A 222 11.32 0.91 -15.03
CA LEU A 222 10.06 1.54 -15.38
C LEU A 222 10.21 3.05 -15.60
N ARG A 223 10.94 3.76 -14.72
CA ARG A 223 11.31 5.18 -14.89
C ARG A 223 11.98 5.41 -16.25
N GLN A 224 12.94 4.55 -16.63
CA GLN A 224 13.60 4.61 -17.94
C GLN A 224 12.61 4.37 -19.10
N ALA A 225 11.73 3.37 -19.00
CA ALA A 225 10.74 3.03 -20.03
C ALA A 225 9.63 4.10 -20.20
N LEU A 226 9.33 4.86 -19.14
CA LEU A 226 8.46 6.05 -19.16
C LEU A 226 9.15 7.29 -19.76
N GLY A 227 10.48 7.26 -19.94
CA GLY A 227 11.28 8.36 -20.48
C GLY A 227 11.65 9.45 -19.46
N ASP A 228 11.36 9.26 -18.17
CA ASP A 228 11.58 10.29 -17.15
C ASP A 228 13.02 10.25 -16.59
N GLN A 229 13.70 11.41 -16.55
CA GLN A 229 15.09 11.49 -16.08
C GLN A 229 15.26 11.29 -14.57
N LYS A 230 14.20 11.53 -13.79
CA LYS A 230 14.15 11.39 -12.33
C LYS A 230 12.77 10.82 -11.97
N LEU A 231 12.70 9.97 -10.96
CA LEU A 231 11.42 9.43 -10.50
C LEU A 231 10.61 10.52 -9.78
N SER A 232 9.39 10.80 -10.23
CA SER A 232 8.36 11.36 -9.34
C SER A 232 7.51 10.21 -8.80
N TYR A 233 7.32 10.15 -7.48
CA TYR A 233 6.78 8.98 -6.80
C TYR A 233 5.78 9.37 -5.70
N PHE A 234 4.75 8.54 -5.54
CA PHE A 234 3.81 8.60 -4.42
C PHE A 234 3.66 7.19 -3.84
N GLY A 235 4.35 6.92 -2.74
CA GLY A 235 4.21 5.67 -1.98
C GLY A 235 3.26 5.85 -0.81
N ILE A 236 2.30 4.95 -0.66
CA ILE A 236 1.43 4.86 0.52
C ILE A 236 1.72 3.54 1.24
N SER A 237 1.71 3.52 2.58
CA SER A 237 1.86 2.28 3.37
C SER A 237 3.19 1.57 3.06
N TYR A 238 3.22 0.27 2.75
CA TYR A 238 4.42 -0.42 2.21
C TYR A 238 5.09 0.29 1.01
N GLY A 239 4.34 1.07 0.22
CA GLY A 239 4.90 1.93 -0.83
C GLY A 239 5.94 2.93 -0.29
N THR A 240 5.86 3.31 0.99
CA THR A 240 6.87 4.15 1.65
C THR A 240 8.20 3.43 1.87
N GLN A 241 8.17 2.14 2.25
CA GLN A 241 9.35 1.29 2.31
C GLN A 241 9.96 1.11 0.92
N LEU A 242 9.13 0.82 -0.08
CA LEU A 242 9.56 0.64 -1.48
C LEU A 242 10.19 1.93 -2.06
N GLY A 243 9.60 3.10 -1.76
CA GLY A 243 10.18 4.41 -2.10
C GLY A 243 11.50 4.71 -1.39
N GLY A 244 11.61 4.39 -0.10
CA GLY A 244 12.85 4.52 0.67
C GLY A 244 13.98 3.64 0.15
N VAL A 245 13.69 2.36 -0.16
CA VAL A 245 14.67 1.43 -0.75
C VAL A 245 15.06 1.86 -2.17
N TYR A 246 14.14 2.39 -2.98
CA TYR A 246 14.50 3.02 -4.26
C TYR A 246 15.43 4.22 -4.04
N ALA A 247 15.14 5.09 -3.09
CA ALA A 247 15.97 6.26 -2.79
C ALA A 247 17.37 5.89 -2.27
N HIS A 248 17.49 4.76 -1.55
CA HIS A 248 18.78 4.20 -1.14
C HIS A 248 19.60 3.63 -2.32
N LEU A 249 18.96 2.84 -3.19
CA LEU A 249 19.64 2.23 -4.35
C LEU A 249 19.97 3.24 -5.46
N PHE A 250 19.13 4.27 -5.62
CA PHE A 250 19.19 5.24 -6.72
C PHE A 250 18.98 6.69 -6.24
N PRO A 251 19.76 7.21 -5.27
CA PRO A 251 19.55 8.55 -4.69
C PRO A 251 19.63 9.64 -5.76
N GLU A 252 20.60 9.52 -6.67
CA GLU A 252 20.73 10.43 -7.82
C GLU A 252 19.55 10.37 -8.80
N GLN A 253 18.65 9.38 -8.73
CA GLN A 253 17.47 9.28 -9.59
C GLN A 253 16.15 9.65 -8.88
N VAL A 254 16.21 10.14 -7.63
CA VAL A 254 15.06 10.71 -6.93
C VAL A 254 14.74 12.09 -7.50
N GLY A 255 13.47 12.31 -7.85
CA GLY A 255 12.92 13.58 -8.33
C GLY A 255 12.00 14.23 -7.29
N ARG A 256 10.69 14.08 -7.46
CA ARG A 256 9.66 14.56 -6.51
C ARG A 256 8.97 13.36 -5.87
N MET A 257 9.38 12.99 -4.66
CA MET A 257 8.94 11.79 -3.96
C MET A 257 8.13 12.14 -2.71
N VAL A 258 6.95 11.53 -2.58
CA VAL A 258 6.09 11.57 -1.39
C VAL A 258 5.98 10.16 -0.82
N LEU A 259 6.18 10.05 0.49
CA LEU A 259 5.97 8.86 1.30
C LEU A 259 4.86 9.20 2.32
N ASP A 260 3.68 8.59 2.19
CA ASP A 260 2.48 8.86 3.00
C ASP A 260 2.06 7.63 3.80
N SER A 261 1.72 7.79 5.07
CA SER A 261 1.47 6.68 6.02
C SER A 261 2.66 5.70 6.06
N VAL A 262 3.67 6.11 6.83
CA VAL A 262 5.06 5.68 6.63
C VAL A 262 5.46 4.49 7.51
N VAL A 263 5.85 3.40 6.86
CA VAL A 263 6.48 2.24 7.52
C VAL A 263 7.78 2.68 8.17
N ASP A 264 7.93 2.39 9.46
CA ASP A 264 9.14 2.70 10.23
C ASP A 264 10.31 1.80 9.79
N PRO A 265 11.35 2.33 9.12
CA PRO A 265 12.43 1.51 8.58
C PRO A 265 13.44 1.07 9.64
N THR A 266 13.22 1.40 10.92
CA THR A 266 14.09 0.98 12.03
C THR A 266 13.57 -0.22 12.81
N LYS A 267 12.33 -0.64 12.56
CA LYS A 267 11.66 -1.71 13.32
C LYS A 267 11.84 -3.08 12.66
N ASP A 268 12.05 -4.10 13.50
CA ASP A 268 11.89 -5.50 13.10
C ASP A 268 10.38 -5.88 12.97
N PRO A 269 10.02 -7.08 12.45
CA PRO A 269 8.63 -7.48 12.30
C PRO A 269 7.84 -7.56 13.62
N GLN A 270 8.45 -7.97 14.73
CA GLN A 270 7.81 -8.05 16.04
C GLN A 270 7.53 -6.64 16.60
N GLN A 271 8.49 -5.72 16.47
CA GLN A 271 8.32 -4.32 16.83
C GLN A 271 7.26 -3.63 15.98
N SER A 272 7.19 -3.98 14.69
CA SER A 272 6.19 -3.46 13.76
C SER A 272 4.78 -4.00 14.05
N ALA A 273 4.66 -5.29 14.39
CA ALA A 273 3.39 -5.91 14.80
C ALA A 273 2.89 -5.34 16.13
N LEU A 274 3.79 -5.11 17.10
CA LEU A 274 3.44 -4.48 18.39
C LEU A 274 2.99 -3.03 18.20
N GLY A 275 3.65 -2.27 17.32
CA GLY A 275 3.24 -0.91 16.95
C GLY A 275 1.87 -0.86 16.27
N GLN A 276 1.58 -1.82 15.39
CA GLN A 276 0.24 -1.96 14.78
C GLN A 276 -0.83 -2.30 15.82
N ALA A 277 -0.57 -3.17 16.80
CA ALA A 277 -1.52 -3.43 17.87
C ALA A 277 -1.91 -2.14 18.62
N GLN A 278 -0.93 -1.25 18.88
CA GLN A 278 -1.16 0.06 19.49
C GLN A 278 -1.93 1.02 18.56
N GLY A 279 -1.58 1.07 17.27
CA GLY A 279 -2.25 1.91 16.27
C GLY A 279 -3.72 1.53 16.06
N PHE A 280 -4.02 0.25 15.85
CA PHE A 280 -5.41 -0.22 15.73
C PHE A 280 -6.21 -0.03 17.03
N GLN A 281 -5.58 -0.14 18.21
CA GLN A 281 -6.24 0.20 19.49
C GLN A 281 -6.60 1.68 19.58
N LEU A 282 -5.68 2.58 19.21
CA LEU A 282 -5.91 4.03 19.15
C LEU A 282 -7.06 4.36 18.18
N ALA A 283 -7.00 3.83 16.95
CA ALA A 283 -8.05 4.07 15.95
C ALA A 283 -9.41 3.52 16.38
N LEU A 284 -9.46 2.38 17.10
CA LEU A 284 -10.69 1.86 17.69
C LEU A 284 -11.23 2.82 18.76
N GLU A 285 -10.38 3.39 19.61
CA GLU A 285 -10.78 4.36 20.63
C GLU A 285 -11.29 5.68 20.03
N ASP A 286 -10.66 6.19 18.97
CA ASP A 286 -11.14 7.36 18.23
C ASP A 286 -12.44 7.09 17.47
N PHE A 287 -12.60 5.91 16.85
CA PHE A 287 -13.88 5.46 16.30
C PHE A 287 -14.98 5.45 17.38
N MET A 288 -14.72 4.83 18.54
CA MET A 288 -15.72 4.74 19.62
C MET A 288 -16.10 6.12 20.15
N LYS A 289 -15.14 7.03 20.27
CA LYS A 289 -15.32 8.43 20.67
C LYS A 289 -16.17 9.21 19.66
N ALA A 290 -15.91 9.07 18.36
CA ALA A 290 -16.70 9.70 17.31
C ALA A 290 -18.13 9.11 17.20
N CYS A 291 -18.25 7.79 17.30
CA CYS A 291 -19.53 7.06 17.35
C CYS A 291 -20.38 7.50 18.56
N ALA A 292 -19.79 7.61 19.74
CA ALA A 292 -20.45 8.14 20.93
C ALA A 292 -20.87 9.61 20.77
N ALA A 293 -20.05 10.45 20.10
CA ALA A 293 -20.38 11.84 19.85
C ALA A 293 -21.53 12.04 18.83
N GLN A 294 -21.64 11.18 17.82
CA GLN A 294 -22.70 11.26 16.80
C GLN A 294 -24.00 10.54 17.22
N ALA A 295 -23.91 9.34 17.79
CA ALA A 295 -25.05 8.46 18.03
C ALA A 295 -25.42 8.32 19.53
N ALA A 296 -24.57 8.77 20.45
CA ALA A 296 -24.74 8.67 21.89
C ALA A 296 -25.18 7.26 22.34
N ALA A 297 -26.41 7.11 22.85
CA ALA A 297 -26.94 5.84 23.33
C ALA A 297 -27.15 4.77 22.24
N ALA A 298 -27.12 5.14 20.95
CA ALA A 298 -27.20 4.23 19.80
C ALA A 298 -25.83 3.80 19.25
N CYS A 299 -24.71 4.23 19.87
CA CYS A 299 -23.40 3.67 19.57
C CYS A 299 -23.25 2.29 20.24
N PRO A 300 -22.93 1.19 19.52
CA PRO A 300 -22.90 -0.16 20.11
C PRO A 300 -21.86 -0.30 21.23
N THR A 301 -20.73 0.40 21.13
CA THR A 301 -19.68 0.48 22.17
C THR A 301 -20.05 1.43 23.33
N GLY A 302 -21.23 2.04 23.33
CA GLY A 302 -21.68 2.99 24.34
C GLY A 302 -20.84 4.28 24.33
N ALA A 303 -20.36 4.70 25.50
CA ALA A 303 -19.49 5.88 25.63
C ALA A 303 -18.03 5.65 25.18
N GLY A 304 -17.69 4.44 24.72
CA GLY A 304 -16.32 4.07 24.34
C GLY A 304 -15.41 3.79 25.54
N GLY A 305 -14.11 4.04 25.38
CA GLY A 305 -13.10 3.75 26.39
C GLY A 305 -13.05 2.27 26.78
N ALA A 306 -12.63 1.98 28.02
CA ALA A 306 -12.43 0.61 28.51
C ALA A 306 -13.69 -0.28 28.42
N ASP A 307 -14.89 0.27 28.69
CA ASP A 307 -16.15 -0.47 28.58
C ASP A 307 -16.47 -0.81 27.10
N GLY A 308 -16.15 0.10 26.19
CA GLY A 308 -16.28 -0.13 24.74
C GLY A 308 -15.29 -1.19 24.25
N THR A 309 -14.02 -1.09 24.63
CA THR A 309 -12.99 -2.11 24.33
C THR A 309 -13.40 -3.48 24.88
N ALA A 310 -13.90 -3.55 26.12
CA ALA A 310 -14.36 -4.79 26.74
C ALA A 310 -15.56 -5.42 26.01
N LYS A 311 -16.51 -4.62 25.49
CA LYS A 311 -17.59 -5.12 24.61
C LYS A 311 -17.03 -5.74 23.33
N VAL A 312 -16.04 -5.12 22.70
CA VAL A 312 -15.40 -5.62 21.47
C VAL A 312 -14.65 -6.92 21.74
N SER A 313 -13.79 -6.99 22.77
CA SER A 313 -13.10 -8.23 23.15
C SER A 313 -14.07 -9.36 23.49
N GLU A 314 -15.19 -9.07 24.17
CA GLU A 314 -16.24 -10.05 24.47
C GLU A 314 -17.03 -10.50 23.23
N LEU A 315 -17.18 -9.65 22.21
CA LEU A 315 -17.72 -10.05 20.91
C LEU A 315 -16.78 -11.03 20.21
N LEU A 316 -15.48 -10.72 20.11
CA LEU A 316 -14.48 -11.61 19.48
C LEU A 316 -14.46 -12.98 20.17
N ARG A 317 -14.37 -12.99 21.50
CA ARG A 317 -14.36 -14.20 22.33
C ARG A 317 -15.65 -15.03 22.20
N LYS A 318 -16.80 -14.40 21.92
CA LYS A 318 -18.07 -15.09 21.60
C LYS A 318 -18.09 -15.64 20.17
N ALA A 319 -17.63 -14.85 19.20
CA ALA A 319 -17.58 -15.25 17.79
C ALA A 319 -16.66 -16.45 17.57
N GLU A 320 -15.59 -16.62 18.36
CA GLU A 320 -14.75 -17.81 18.28
C GLU A 320 -15.41 -19.05 18.89
N GLN A 321 -16.13 -18.91 20.00
CA GLN A 321 -16.84 -20.02 20.64
C GLN A 321 -18.15 -20.42 19.94
N SER A 322 -18.75 -19.49 19.20
CA SER A 322 -20.02 -19.69 18.47
C SER A 322 -20.11 -18.72 17.28
N PRO A 323 -19.41 -19.03 16.16
CA PRO A 323 -19.35 -18.16 14.98
C PRO A 323 -20.72 -17.71 14.47
N LEU A 324 -20.85 -16.39 14.25
CA LEU A 324 -22.14 -15.78 13.91
C LEU A 324 -22.59 -16.15 12.49
N PRO A 325 -23.90 -16.37 12.26
CA PRO A 325 -24.44 -16.58 10.93
C PRO A 325 -24.34 -15.32 10.05
N THR A 326 -24.24 -15.56 8.74
CA THR A 326 -24.29 -14.53 7.68
C THR A 326 -25.19 -15.01 6.54
N ALA A 327 -25.71 -14.07 5.75
CA ALA A 327 -26.63 -14.34 4.65
C ALA A 327 -25.98 -15.02 3.44
N ASP A 328 -24.65 -14.98 3.32
CA ASP A 328 -23.87 -15.71 2.30
C ASP A 328 -23.62 -17.19 2.66
N GLY A 329 -24.00 -17.62 3.87
CA GLY A 329 -23.86 -18.99 4.34
C GLY A 329 -22.52 -19.35 4.97
N ARG A 330 -21.54 -18.42 4.99
CA ARG A 330 -20.31 -18.56 5.79
C ARG A 330 -20.61 -18.29 7.28
N LYS A 331 -19.56 -18.03 8.06
CA LYS A 331 -19.62 -17.66 9.47
C LYS A 331 -18.61 -16.58 9.79
N LEU A 332 -18.98 -15.66 10.67
CA LEU A 332 -18.03 -14.73 11.27
C LEU A 332 -17.42 -15.38 12.53
N THR A 333 -16.18 -15.87 12.40
CA THR A 333 -15.32 -16.32 13.51
C THR A 333 -14.75 -15.12 14.29
N GLY A 334 -14.01 -15.35 15.38
CA GLY A 334 -13.26 -14.30 16.06
C GLY A 334 -12.23 -13.66 15.12
N SER A 335 -11.46 -14.47 14.40
CA SER A 335 -10.48 -14.05 13.39
C SER A 335 -11.08 -13.19 12.27
N LEU A 336 -12.24 -13.58 11.71
CA LEU A 336 -12.93 -12.77 10.70
C LEU A 336 -13.54 -11.49 11.30
N ALA A 337 -14.01 -11.52 12.55
CA ALA A 337 -14.50 -10.33 13.24
C ALA A 337 -13.38 -9.31 13.50
N VAL A 338 -12.21 -9.71 14.01
CA VAL A 338 -11.08 -8.79 14.23
C VAL A 338 -10.51 -8.27 12.91
N THR A 339 -10.44 -9.12 11.87
CA THR A 339 -10.07 -8.71 10.50
C THR A 339 -11.04 -7.62 9.97
N GLY A 340 -12.35 -7.82 10.12
CA GLY A 340 -13.36 -6.86 9.67
C GLY A 340 -13.37 -5.55 10.45
N ILE A 341 -13.12 -5.60 11.76
CA ILE A 341 -12.94 -4.40 12.58
C ILE A 341 -11.69 -3.63 12.14
N ALA A 342 -10.54 -4.30 12.02
CA ALA A 342 -9.30 -3.68 11.57
C ALA A 342 -9.46 -3.03 10.18
N GLY A 343 -10.06 -3.74 9.22
CA GLY A 343 -10.31 -3.22 7.87
C GLY A 343 -11.14 -1.94 7.85
N ALA A 344 -12.11 -1.80 8.75
CA ALA A 344 -12.95 -0.61 8.84
C ALA A 344 -12.31 0.58 9.57
N LEU A 345 -11.19 0.38 10.27
CA LEU A 345 -10.46 1.44 10.99
C LEU A 345 -9.45 2.19 10.10
N TYR A 346 -9.13 1.68 8.90
CA TYR A 346 -8.27 2.36 7.93
C TYR A 346 -8.79 3.74 7.47
N SER A 347 -10.10 3.97 7.50
CA SER A 347 -10.73 5.22 7.07
C SER A 347 -11.94 5.59 7.93
N GLN A 348 -12.16 6.90 8.13
CA GLN A 348 -13.39 7.41 8.75
C GLN A 348 -14.64 7.18 7.87
N GLU A 349 -14.46 7.00 6.55
CA GLU A 349 -15.56 6.68 5.63
C GLU A 349 -16.19 5.30 5.91
N THR A 350 -15.41 4.36 6.48
CA THR A 350 -15.87 3.02 6.88
C THR A 350 -16.39 2.94 8.31
N TRP A 351 -16.22 3.97 9.14
CA TRP A 351 -16.73 3.99 10.51
C TRP A 351 -18.26 3.80 10.64
N PRO A 352 -19.13 4.34 9.76
CA PRO A 352 -20.56 4.03 9.79
C PRO A 352 -20.86 2.55 9.56
N ALA A 353 -20.10 1.88 8.67
CA ALA A 353 -20.24 0.45 8.44
C ALA A 353 -19.72 -0.38 9.63
N LEU A 354 -18.65 0.06 10.30
CA LEU A 354 -18.18 -0.55 11.55
C LEU A 354 -19.24 -0.47 12.66
N ALA A 355 -19.87 0.70 12.84
CA ALA A 355 -20.96 0.86 13.79
C ALA A 355 -22.15 -0.05 13.45
N THR A 356 -22.53 -0.17 12.17
CA THR A 356 -23.56 -1.12 11.73
C THR A 356 -23.18 -2.57 12.05
N GLY A 357 -21.99 -3.02 11.67
CA GLY A 357 -21.54 -4.40 11.89
C GLY A 357 -21.38 -4.78 13.37
N LEU A 358 -20.94 -3.85 14.23
CA LEU A 358 -20.90 -4.07 15.67
C LEU A 358 -22.31 -4.18 16.27
N THR A 359 -23.28 -3.38 15.81
CA THR A 359 -24.69 -3.51 16.24
C THR A 359 -25.34 -4.80 15.75
N GLU A 360 -25.12 -5.20 14.49
CA GLU A 360 -25.55 -6.50 13.95
C GLU A 360 -25.02 -7.66 14.80
N ALA A 361 -23.73 -7.64 15.13
CA ALA A 361 -23.06 -8.72 15.83
C ALA A 361 -23.35 -8.78 17.34
N MET A 362 -23.47 -7.62 18.01
CA MET A 362 -23.72 -7.55 19.46
C MET A 362 -25.20 -7.68 19.83
N GLU A 363 -26.13 -7.18 19.00
CA GLU A 363 -27.56 -7.06 19.36
C GLU A 363 -28.48 -7.96 18.53
N GLN A 364 -28.12 -8.25 17.28
CA GLN A 364 -29.00 -8.95 16.32
C GLN A 364 -28.54 -10.39 16.03
N GLY A 365 -27.28 -10.71 16.33
CA GLY A 365 -26.70 -12.04 16.11
C GLY A 365 -26.36 -12.35 14.65
N SER A 366 -26.12 -11.33 13.81
CA SER A 366 -25.57 -11.51 12.45
C SER A 366 -24.13 -11.00 12.36
N GLY A 367 -23.31 -11.67 11.54
CA GLY A 367 -21.97 -11.20 11.18
C GLY A 367 -21.89 -10.43 9.86
N ASP A 368 -23.02 -10.14 9.20
CA ASP A 368 -23.10 -9.79 7.77
C ASP A 368 -22.21 -8.60 7.33
N THR A 369 -22.19 -7.50 8.08
CA THR A 369 -21.41 -6.31 7.70
C THR A 369 -19.93 -6.44 8.11
N LEU A 370 -19.63 -7.06 9.25
CA LEU A 370 -18.24 -7.35 9.65
C LEU A 370 -17.55 -8.33 8.68
N LEU A 371 -18.29 -9.33 8.18
CA LEU A 371 -17.73 -10.29 7.21
C LEU A 371 -17.35 -9.61 5.89
N LYS A 372 -18.20 -8.69 5.38
CA LYS A 372 -17.90 -7.90 4.17
C LYS A 372 -16.69 -6.97 4.34
N LEU A 373 -16.50 -6.42 5.55
CA LEU A 373 -15.33 -5.61 5.87
C LEU A 373 -14.06 -6.49 5.92
N ALA A 374 -14.16 -7.73 6.42
CA ALA A 374 -13.07 -8.69 6.40
C ALA A 374 -12.74 -9.17 4.96
N ASP A 375 -13.76 -9.45 4.15
CA ASP A 375 -13.61 -9.80 2.73
C ASP A 375 -12.87 -8.68 1.97
N SER A 376 -13.29 -7.43 2.18
CA SER A 376 -12.66 -6.23 1.58
C SER A 376 -11.17 -6.12 1.94
N LEU A 377 -10.80 -6.31 3.21
CA LEU A 377 -9.40 -6.29 3.65
C LEU A 377 -8.59 -7.48 3.11
N ARG A 378 -9.22 -8.66 2.95
CA ARG A 378 -8.58 -9.87 2.40
C ARG A 378 -8.56 -9.94 0.88
N GLY A 379 -9.16 -8.96 0.19
CA GLY A 379 -9.22 -8.91 -1.28
C GLY A 379 -10.20 -9.92 -1.90
N ARG A 380 -11.23 -10.36 -1.16
CA ARG A 380 -12.25 -11.30 -1.62
C ARG A 380 -13.45 -10.56 -2.23
N ASP A 381 -13.91 -10.99 -3.40
CA ASP A 381 -15.08 -10.40 -4.05
C ASP A 381 -16.42 -11.01 -3.59
N ALA A 382 -17.52 -10.47 -4.14
CA ALA A 382 -18.89 -10.94 -3.86
C ALA A 382 -19.27 -12.23 -4.62
N GLN A 383 -18.38 -12.81 -5.42
CA GLN A 383 -18.53 -14.09 -6.10
C GLN A 383 -17.79 -15.21 -5.35
N GLY A 384 -16.81 -14.84 -4.52
CA GLY A 384 -15.98 -15.73 -3.73
C GLY A 384 -14.55 -15.87 -4.22
N HIS A 385 -14.13 -15.06 -5.21
CA HIS A 385 -12.77 -15.06 -5.72
C HIS A 385 -11.86 -14.17 -4.87
N TYR A 386 -10.64 -14.63 -4.61
CA TYR A 386 -9.62 -13.83 -3.95
C TYR A 386 -8.66 -13.22 -4.97
N SER A 387 -8.36 -11.93 -4.78
CA SER A 387 -7.15 -11.34 -5.36
C SER A 387 -5.91 -11.95 -4.72
N ASN A 388 -4.76 -11.83 -5.40
CA ASN A 388 -3.54 -12.44 -4.91
C ASN A 388 -2.91 -11.65 -3.73
N LEU A 389 -3.59 -10.62 -3.23
CA LEU A 389 -3.19 -9.73 -2.13
C LEU A 389 -2.56 -10.49 -0.96
N GLY A 390 -3.27 -11.42 -0.32
CA GLY A 390 -2.75 -12.16 0.83
C GLY A 390 -1.55 -13.07 0.51
N ALA A 391 -1.54 -13.64 -0.70
CA ALA A 391 -0.46 -14.51 -1.18
C ALA A 391 0.82 -13.71 -1.47
N ALA A 392 0.69 -12.55 -2.12
CA ALA A 392 1.77 -11.62 -2.38
C ALA A 392 2.26 -10.95 -1.08
N ASN A 393 1.35 -10.53 -0.19
CA ASN A 393 1.67 -9.89 1.09
C ASN A 393 2.63 -10.75 1.92
N ARG A 394 2.24 -12.00 2.19
CA ARG A 394 3.07 -12.95 2.93
C ARG A 394 4.36 -13.28 2.18
N ALA A 395 4.30 -13.48 0.86
CA ALA A 395 5.50 -13.81 0.09
C ALA A 395 6.56 -12.69 0.06
N ILE A 396 6.13 -11.43 -0.07
CA ILE A 396 7.01 -10.26 -0.08
C ILE A 396 7.57 -10.04 1.33
N GLY A 397 6.71 -10.02 2.36
CA GLY A 397 7.15 -9.84 3.75
C GLY A 397 8.14 -10.90 4.23
N CYS A 398 7.94 -12.17 3.87
CA CYS A 398 8.88 -13.25 4.21
C CYS A 398 10.16 -13.24 3.35
N ALA A 399 10.15 -12.63 2.16
CA ALA A 399 11.36 -12.42 1.34
C ALA A 399 12.18 -11.20 1.78
N ASP A 400 11.53 -10.16 2.33
CA ASP A 400 12.20 -9.00 2.92
C ASP A 400 12.85 -9.35 4.26
N ALA A 401 12.06 -9.81 5.24
CA ALA A 401 12.51 -9.96 6.63
C ALA A 401 13.25 -11.29 6.87
N ARG A 402 14.45 -11.24 7.47
CA ARG A 402 15.25 -12.41 7.90
C ARG A 402 14.61 -13.18 9.06
N GLN A 403 13.88 -12.49 9.92
CA GLN A 403 13.34 -13.01 11.17
C GLN A 403 12.26 -14.09 10.92
N ARG A 404 12.22 -15.08 11.81
CA ARG A 404 11.25 -16.17 11.84
C ARG A 404 10.92 -16.43 13.31
N TYR A 405 9.64 -16.56 13.65
CA TYR A 405 9.18 -16.60 15.03
C TYR A 405 8.48 -17.94 15.31
N SER A 406 8.92 -18.63 16.36
CA SER A 406 8.22 -19.80 16.87
C SER A 406 7.08 -19.40 17.81
N ASP A 407 6.17 -20.32 18.05
CA ASP A 407 5.10 -20.21 19.05
C ASP A 407 5.68 -19.90 20.44
N GLN A 408 6.88 -20.41 20.76
CA GLN A 408 7.57 -20.07 22.01
C GLN A 408 8.02 -18.60 22.05
N ASP A 409 8.40 -18.00 20.92
CA ASP A 409 8.75 -16.57 20.85
C ASP A 409 7.49 -15.70 20.98
N VAL A 410 6.42 -16.08 20.29
CA VAL A 410 5.10 -15.41 20.38
C VAL A 410 4.56 -15.49 21.81
N GLN A 411 4.54 -16.67 22.44
CA GLN A 411 4.07 -16.88 23.82
C GLN A 411 4.84 -16.05 24.85
N GLN A 412 6.15 -15.82 24.65
CA GLN A 412 6.95 -14.92 25.49
C GLN A 412 6.54 -13.44 25.33
N GLN A 413 6.05 -13.04 24.16
CA GLN A 413 5.66 -11.66 23.85
C GLN A 413 4.17 -11.37 24.04
N LEU A 414 3.29 -12.38 24.07
CA LEU A 414 1.85 -12.21 24.28
C LEU A 414 1.49 -11.27 25.46
N PRO A 415 2.18 -11.26 26.61
CA PRO A 415 1.91 -10.27 27.68
C PRO A 415 2.10 -8.81 27.24
N ASN A 416 3.13 -8.53 26.42
CA ASN A 416 3.41 -7.19 25.90
C ASN A 416 2.36 -6.78 24.85
N PHE A 417 1.99 -7.71 23.96
CA PHE A 417 0.97 -7.48 22.94
C PHE A 417 -0.44 -7.31 23.52
N ARG A 418 -0.83 -8.13 24.51
CA ARG A 418 -2.10 -7.97 25.25
C ARG A 418 -2.16 -6.66 26.04
N ALA A 419 -1.03 -6.18 26.55
CA ALA A 419 -0.93 -4.87 27.20
C ALA A 419 -0.97 -3.69 26.21
N ALA A 420 -0.55 -3.90 24.97
CA ALA A 420 -0.66 -2.93 23.87
C ALA A 420 -2.08 -2.84 23.30
N SER A 421 -2.79 -3.97 23.17
CA SER A 421 -4.21 -4.01 22.80
C SER A 421 -4.92 -5.28 23.29
N PRO A 422 -6.05 -5.14 24.03
CA PRO A 422 -6.96 -6.25 24.34
C PRO A 422 -7.79 -6.76 23.15
N VAL A 423 -7.65 -6.18 21.95
CA VAL A 423 -8.44 -6.50 20.75
C VAL A 423 -7.54 -7.03 19.62
N PHE A 424 -6.42 -6.36 19.36
CA PHE A 424 -5.52 -6.65 18.23
C PHE A 424 -4.19 -7.30 18.64
N GLY A 425 -3.90 -7.35 19.95
CA GLY A 425 -2.61 -7.82 20.47
C GLY A 425 -2.31 -9.26 20.10
N GLU A 426 -3.24 -10.19 20.37
CA GLU A 426 -3.00 -11.62 20.09
C GLU A 426 -2.95 -11.91 18.59
N PHE A 427 -3.85 -11.29 17.82
CA PHE A 427 -3.92 -11.36 16.36
C PHE A 427 -2.60 -10.95 15.68
N THR A 428 -2.05 -9.78 16.03
CA THR A 428 -0.76 -9.32 15.46
C THR A 428 0.44 -10.11 15.99
N ALA A 429 0.39 -10.63 17.22
CA ALA A 429 1.45 -11.48 17.78
C ALA A 429 1.53 -12.83 17.06
N TRP A 430 0.41 -13.53 16.91
CA TRP A 430 0.35 -14.84 16.24
C TRP A 430 0.61 -14.74 14.73
N GLY A 431 0.28 -13.62 14.09
CA GLY A 431 0.64 -13.34 12.71
C GLY A 431 2.15 -13.46 12.40
N LEU A 432 3.03 -13.27 13.40
CA LEU A 432 4.48 -13.43 13.26
C LEU A 432 4.90 -14.87 12.90
N THR A 433 4.08 -15.88 13.21
CA THR A 433 4.30 -17.28 12.80
C THR A 433 4.16 -17.50 11.29
N GLY A 434 3.52 -16.57 10.56
CA GLY A 434 3.15 -16.76 9.15
C GLY A 434 4.31 -16.93 8.17
N CYS A 435 5.54 -16.60 8.55
CA CYS A 435 6.76 -16.87 7.76
C CYS A 435 7.53 -18.12 8.22
N THR A 436 7.12 -18.78 9.30
CA THR A 436 7.86 -19.92 9.84
C THR A 436 7.72 -21.14 8.94
N GLY A 437 8.86 -21.70 8.52
CA GLY A 437 8.93 -22.73 7.48
C GLY A 437 8.94 -22.21 6.04
N TRP A 438 8.92 -20.90 5.79
CA TRP A 438 8.94 -20.33 4.43
C TRP A 438 10.17 -20.78 3.62
N PRO A 439 10.01 -21.24 2.36
CA PRO A 439 11.09 -21.88 1.59
C PRO A 439 12.19 -20.90 1.11
N VAL A 440 12.00 -19.61 1.33
CA VAL A 440 12.95 -18.55 0.97
C VAL A 440 13.49 -17.90 2.24
N ALA A 441 14.82 -17.79 2.34
CA ALA A 441 15.47 -16.99 3.37
C ALA A 441 15.26 -15.50 3.07
N GLY A 442 14.79 -14.74 4.07
CA GLY A 442 14.61 -13.30 3.90
C GLY A 442 15.94 -12.55 3.78
N LYS A 443 15.89 -11.33 3.24
CA LYS A 443 17.08 -10.53 2.90
C LYS A 443 17.66 -9.74 4.06
N THR A 444 16.87 -8.97 4.80
CA THR A 444 17.34 -7.98 5.79
C THR A 444 16.64 -8.08 7.15
N ASP A 445 17.19 -7.47 8.19
CA ASP A 445 16.52 -7.35 9.50
C ASP A 445 15.56 -6.15 9.54
N HIS A 446 15.80 -5.13 8.72
CA HIS A 446 14.99 -3.92 8.48
C HIS A 446 15.42 -3.28 7.14
N PRO A 447 14.57 -2.52 6.43
CA PRO A 447 14.88 -2.02 5.09
C PRO A 447 15.98 -0.94 5.08
N GLU A 448 16.94 -1.07 4.17
CA GLU A 448 17.97 -0.04 3.95
C GLU A 448 17.39 1.13 3.12
N VAL A 449 17.22 2.28 3.76
CA VAL A 449 16.60 3.48 3.16
C VAL A 449 17.51 4.72 3.14
N ALA A 450 18.77 4.59 3.55
CA ALA A 450 19.70 5.73 3.63
C ALA A 450 20.05 6.27 2.24
N ALA A 451 19.61 7.51 1.95
CA ALA A 451 19.60 8.11 0.62
C ALA A 451 20.41 9.43 0.52
N PRO A 452 21.67 9.49 1.02
CA PRO A 452 22.46 10.73 0.98
C PRO A 452 22.70 11.20 -0.46
N GLY A 453 22.33 12.45 -0.75
CA GLY A 453 22.41 13.03 -2.09
C GLY A 453 21.13 12.93 -2.92
N ALA A 454 20.07 12.28 -2.40
CA ALA A 454 18.73 12.40 -2.98
C ALA A 454 18.18 13.83 -2.89
N ALA A 455 17.26 14.17 -3.80
CA ALA A 455 16.44 15.37 -3.67
C ALA A 455 15.55 15.29 -2.41
N PRO A 456 15.08 16.42 -1.84
CA PRO A 456 14.24 16.41 -0.64
C PRO A 456 12.97 15.58 -0.85
N ILE A 457 12.71 14.64 0.05
CA ILE A 457 11.59 13.68 0.04
C ILE A 457 10.55 14.14 1.07
N LEU A 458 9.28 14.22 0.66
CA LEU A 458 8.19 14.54 1.56
C LEU A 458 7.76 13.30 2.34
N VAL A 459 7.74 13.39 3.67
CA VAL A 459 7.44 12.26 4.57
C VAL A 459 6.25 12.62 5.45
N VAL A 460 5.09 12.04 5.15
CA VAL A 460 3.78 12.37 5.74
C VAL A 460 3.35 11.31 6.75
N GLY A 461 3.06 11.72 7.98
CA GLY A 461 2.49 10.86 9.03
C GLY A 461 1.17 11.40 9.56
N THR A 462 0.21 10.51 9.84
CA THR A 462 -1.11 10.86 10.39
C THR A 462 -1.19 10.43 11.87
N THR A 463 -1.70 11.30 12.75
CA THR A 463 -1.65 11.06 14.21
C THR A 463 -2.47 9.85 14.68
N GLY A 464 -3.60 9.58 14.03
CA GLY A 464 -4.47 8.42 14.28
C GLY A 464 -4.39 7.39 13.15
N ASP A 465 -3.20 7.15 12.62
CA ASP A 465 -2.95 6.07 11.65
C ASP A 465 -2.91 4.70 12.37
N PRO A 466 -3.79 3.75 12.01
CA PRO A 466 -3.83 2.45 12.67
C PRO A 466 -2.67 1.52 12.30
N ALA A 467 -2.14 1.62 11.08
CA ALA A 467 -1.24 0.62 10.49
C ALA A 467 0.22 1.11 10.42
N THR A 468 0.42 2.42 10.29
CA THR A 468 1.75 3.07 10.31
C THR A 468 1.76 4.25 11.29
N PRO A 469 1.94 3.99 12.60
CA PRO A 469 1.96 5.02 13.62
C PRO A 469 2.93 6.18 13.32
N VAL A 470 2.52 7.40 13.69
CA VAL A 470 3.12 8.67 13.25
C VAL A 470 4.62 8.81 13.52
N GLU A 471 5.17 8.09 14.50
CA GLU A 471 6.60 8.02 14.79
C GLU A 471 7.41 7.49 13.59
N GLY A 472 6.83 6.61 12.76
CA GLY A 472 7.46 6.02 11.58
C GLY A 472 7.86 7.06 10.54
N ALA A 473 7.07 8.13 10.37
CA ALA A 473 7.42 9.24 9.49
C ALA A 473 8.68 9.99 9.97
N ARG A 474 8.84 10.16 11.30
CA ARG A 474 10.07 10.75 11.88
C ARG A 474 11.26 9.80 11.75
N ALA A 475 11.07 8.51 11.98
CA ALA A 475 12.12 7.50 11.85
C ALA A 475 12.63 7.42 10.39
N MET A 476 11.73 7.37 9.41
CA MET A 476 12.05 7.43 7.98
C MET A 476 12.80 8.71 7.62
N ALA A 477 12.31 9.89 8.00
CA ALA A 477 12.98 11.15 7.70
C ALA A 477 14.41 11.23 8.28
N GLN A 478 14.67 10.58 9.42
CA GLN A 478 16.00 10.46 10.00
C GLN A 478 16.89 9.45 9.27
N GLN A 479 16.35 8.28 8.88
CA GLN A 479 17.12 7.24 8.17
C GLN A 479 17.44 7.61 6.72
N LEU A 480 16.54 8.32 6.02
CA LEU A 480 16.79 8.86 4.67
C LEU A 480 18.05 9.74 4.62
N GLY A 481 18.38 10.44 5.72
CA GLY A 481 19.59 11.21 5.90
C GLY A 481 19.36 12.72 6.09
N ALA A 482 20.39 13.39 6.63
CA ALA A 482 20.32 14.80 6.99
C ALA A 482 20.03 15.70 5.76
N GLY A 483 18.90 16.41 5.79
CA GLY A 483 18.45 17.28 4.70
C GLY A 483 17.71 16.58 3.57
N VAL A 484 17.48 15.26 3.66
CA VAL A 484 16.69 14.49 2.67
C VAL A 484 15.22 14.43 3.07
N GLY A 485 14.90 13.95 4.27
CA GLY A 485 13.51 13.88 4.75
C GLY A 485 12.96 15.25 5.15
N VAL A 486 11.77 15.60 4.63
CA VAL A 486 10.98 16.78 5.02
C VAL A 486 9.66 16.29 5.61
N THR A 487 9.49 16.44 6.91
CA THR A 487 8.33 15.90 7.64
C THR A 487 7.10 16.79 7.55
N VAL A 488 5.93 16.15 7.35
CA VAL A 488 4.61 16.76 7.51
C VAL A 488 3.74 15.86 8.38
N THR A 489 3.04 16.44 9.35
CA THR A 489 2.11 15.72 10.23
C THR A 489 0.68 16.14 9.94
N LEU A 490 -0.20 15.18 9.69
CA LEU A 490 -1.66 15.38 9.70
C LEU A 490 -2.20 15.07 11.09
N GLN A 491 -2.81 16.08 11.73
CA GLN A 491 -3.66 15.89 12.90
C GLN A 491 -5.03 15.42 12.43
N GLY A 492 -5.33 14.17 12.70
CA GLY A 492 -6.51 13.45 12.21
C GLY A 492 -6.28 11.95 12.22
N GLU A 493 -7.25 11.21 11.66
CA GLU A 493 -7.36 9.75 11.75
C GLU A 493 -7.31 9.07 10.37
N GLY A 494 -6.89 7.80 10.33
CA GLY A 494 -6.88 6.96 9.13
C GLY A 494 -5.52 6.86 8.43
N HIS A 495 -5.49 6.03 7.38
CA HIS A 495 -4.29 5.58 6.67
C HIS A 495 -4.28 6.06 5.21
N GLY A 496 -3.25 6.81 4.80
CA GLY A 496 -3.16 7.56 3.55
C GLY A 496 -3.63 9.01 3.74
N GLY A 497 -2.80 9.85 4.36
CA GLY A 497 -3.16 11.20 4.80
C GLY A 497 -3.68 12.09 3.66
N TYR A 498 -3.07 12.06 2.47
CA TYR A 498 -3.50 12.89 1.34
C TYR A 498 -4.92 12.59 0.84
N ASN A 499 -5.39 11.36 1.04
CA ASN A 499 -6.70 10.92 0.60
C ASN A 499 -7.84 11.35 1.54
N THR A 500 -7.53 11.76 2.79
CA THR A 500 -8.49 12.42 3.70
C THR A 500 -9.05 13.73 3.13
N GLY A 501 -8.37 14.32 2.15
CA GLY A 501 -8.77 15.58 1.53
C GLY A 501 -8.43 16.84 2.35
N ASN A 502 -7.71 16.72 3.49
CA ASN A 502 -7.34 17.86 4.32
C ASN A 502 -6.68 18.99 3.47
N PRO A 503 -7.24 20.22 3.46
CA PRO A 503 -6.78 21.28 2.55
C PRO A 503 -5.32 21.71 2.76
N CYS A 504 -4.83 21.72 4.00
CA CYS A 504 -3.44 22.05 4.31
C CYS A 504 -2.49 20.99 3.75
N LEU A 505 -2.81 19.70 3.97
CA LEU A 505 -1.96 18.61 3.47
C LEU A 505 -1.99 18.53 1.94
N LYS A 506 -3.16 18.68 1.31
CA LYS A 506 -3.23 18.77 -0.16
C LYS A 506 -2.42 19.94 -0.68
N GLN A 507 -2.48 21.12 -0.05
CA GLN A 507 -1.69 22.28 -0.48
C GLN A 507 -0.17 22.05 -0.34
N ALA A 508 0.28 21.38 0.71
CA ALA A 508 1.69 21.03 0.91
C ALA A 508 2.17 19.99 -0.13
N VAL A 509 1.41 18.91 -0.33
CA VAL A 509 1.73 17.82 -1.26
C VAL A 509 1.65 18.28 -2.72
N ASP A 510 0.57 18.97 -3.12
CA ASP A 510 0.42 19.50 -4.47
C ASP A 510 1.46 20.60 -4.75
N GLY A 511 1.77 21.47 -3.77
CA GLY A 511 2.81 22.50 -3.91
C GLY A 511 4.21 21.93 -4.12
N TYR A 512 4.53 20.82 -3.44
CA TYR A 512 5.75 20.07 -3.66
C TYR A 512 5.75 19.33 -5.01
N LEU A 513 4.72 18.51 -5.28
CA LEU A 513 4.65 17.67 -6.48
C LEU A 513 4.53 18.50 -7.77
N LEU A 514 3.70 19.54 -7.81
CA LEU A 514 3.44 20.31 -9.03
C LEU A 514 4.44 21.45 -9.23
N ASP A 515 4.78 22.20 -8.19
CA ASP A 515 5.65 23.39 -8.30
C ASP A 515 7.09 23.17 -7.81
N GLY A 516 7.40 22.03 -7.17
CA GLY A 516 8.71 21.76 -6.59
C GLY A 516 8.97 22.50 -5.27
N ARG A 517 7.91 23.04 -4.63
CA ARG A 517 8.00 23.83 -3.41
C ARG A 517 7.70 22.96 -2.21
N ALA A 518 8.73 22.34 -1.64
CA ALA A 518 8.62 21.62 -0.37
C ALA A 518 8.11 22.58 0.74
N PRO A 519 7.28 22.09 1.68
CA PRO A 519 6.91 22.84 2.88
C PRO A 519 8.12 22.95 3.83
N ALA A 520 7.95 23.65 4.96
CA ALA A 520 8.93 23.60 6.03
C ALA A 520 8.94 22.20 6.68
N ASP A 521 10.12 21.70 7.06
CA ASP A 521 10.22 20.49 7.88
C ASP A 521 9.51 20.70 9.23
N GLY A 522 8.76 19.68 9.69
CA GLY A 522 7.90 19.77 10.86
C GLY A 522 6.61 20.55 10.63
N THR A 523 6.14 20.69 9.38
CA THR A 523 4.83 21.30 9.09
C THR A 523 3.71 20.44 9.69
N VAL A 524 2.76 21.07 10.38
CA VAL A 524 1.58 20.39 10.93
C VAL A 524 0.33 20.93 10.25
N CYS A 525 -0.52 20.01 9.78
CA CYS A 525 -1.84 20.27 9.23
C CYS A 525 -2.93 19.73 10.18
N SER A 526 -4.09 20.39 10.15
CA SER A 526 -5.29 20.13 10.96
C SER A 526 -6.55 20.43 10.15
#